data_AF-A0A951K562-F1
#
_entry.id   AF-A0A951K562-F1
#
_cell.length_a   1.000
_cell.length_b   1.000
_cell.length_c   1.000
_cell.angle_alpha   90.00
_cell.angle_beta   90.00
_cell.angle_gamma   90.00
#
_symmetry.space_group_name_H-M   'P 1'
#
loop_
_entity.id
_entity.type
_entity.pdbx_description
1 polymer ?
#
loop_
_entity_poly.entity_id
_entity_poly.type
_entity_poly.pdbx_seq_one_letter_code
_entity_poly.pdbx_strand_id
1 'polypeptide(L)'
;MVLLHSLFRWLVLLAAVGALVGYGRARGPSGFDAFTERMGSLFAVAIGVQLLIGIVVWLIQGRWGGDDVFRSFIHPAMMILATGVASAGVARARRGQQAMLGLGTVIVSLVLVVAAIPSDAWPL
;
A
#
# COMPACT_ATOMS: atom_id res chain seq x y z
N MET A 1 -12.96 -10.75 11.89
CA MET A 1 -12.68 -9.53 11.08
C MET A 1 -11.22 -9.07 11.16
N VAL A 2 -10.60 -8.98 12.34
CA VAL A 2 -9.16 -8.62 12.47
C VAL A 2 -8.24 -9.64 11.78
N LEU A 3 -8.59 -10.94 11.80
CA LEU A 3 -7.84 -11.98 11.09
C LEU A 3 -7.79 -11.76 9.57
N LEU A 4 -8.92 -11.38 8.96
CA LEU A 4 -8.99 -11.10 7.52
C LEU A 4 -8.11 -9.90 7.17
N HIS A 5 -8.18 -8.84 7.95
CA HIS A 5 -7.33 -7.66 7.78
C HIS A 5 -5.82 -7.99 7.95
N SER A 6 -5.49 -8.89 8.87
CA SER A 6 -4.13 -9.38 9.10
C SER A 6 -3.62 -10.26 7.94
N LEU A 7 -4.44 -11.16 7.43
CA LEU A 7 -4.10 -11.99 6.27
C LEU A 7 -3.89 -11.13 5.02
N PHE A 8 -4.77 -10.14 4.82
CA PHE A 8 -4.70 -9.27 3.66
C PHE A 8 -3.51 -8.30 3.71
N ARG A 9 -3.02 -7.93 4.91
CA ARG A 9 -1.74 -7.24 5.08
C ARG A 9 -0.58 -8.01 4.44
N TRP A 10 -0.53 -9.33 4.61
CA TRP A 10 0.51 -10.16 3.98
C TRP A 10 0.41 -10.16 2.46
N LEU A 11 -0.81 -10.16 1.91
CA LEU A 11 -1.03 -10.03 0.47
C LEU A 11 -0.55 -8.67 -0.07
N VAL A 12 -0.80 -7.58 0.66
CA VAL A 12 -0.27 -6.26 0.30
C VAL A 12 1.25 -6.26 0.28
N LEU A 13 1.89 -6.85 1.30
CA LEU A 13 3.36 -6.92 1.36
C LEU A 13 3.94 -7.74 0.21
N LEU A 14 3.36 -8.90 -0.10
CA LEU A 14 3.78 -9.72 -1.24
C LEU A 14 3.61 -8.97 -2.57
N ALA A 15 2.48 -8.28 -2.75
CA ALA A 15 2.26 -7.47 -3.94
C ALA A 15 3.25 -6.29 -4.03
N ALA A 16 3.58 -5.67 -2.90
CA ALA A 16 4.57 -4.60 -2.82
C ALA A 16 5.97 -5.10 -3.20
N VAL A 17 6.39 -6.26 -2.70
CA VAL A 17 7.65 -6.91 -3.12
C VAL A 17 7.63 -7.19 -4.62
N GLY A 18 6.53 -7.73 -5.15
CA GLY A 18 6.36 -7.93 -6.59
C GLY A 18 6.52 -6.62 -7.39
N ALA A 19 5.92 -5.52 -6.92
CA ALA A 19 6.04 -4.21 -7.55
C ALA A 19 7.46 -3.65 -7.48
N LEU A 20 8.15 -3.80 -6.33
CA LEU A 20 9.55 -3.40 -6.17
C LEU A 20 10.46 -4.17 -7.13
N VAL A 21 10.29 -5.49 -7.24
CA VAL A 21 11.05 -6.34 -8.17
C VAL A 21 10.74 -5.96 -9.62
N GLY A 22 9.47 -5.78 -9.96
CA GLY A 22 9.03 -5.38 -11.29
C GLY A 22 9.67 -4.06 -11.73
N TYR A 23 9.47 -2.99 -10.95
CA TYR A 23 10.04 -1.68 -11.26
C TYR A 23 11.57 -1.66 -11.15
N GLY A 24 12.17 -2.40 -10.22
CA GLY A 24 13.61 -2.54 -10.09
C GLY A 24 14.24 -3.15 -11.34
N ARG A 25 13.67 -4.25 -11.84
CA ARG A 25 14.12 -4.89 -13.09
C ARG A 25 13.94 -3.98 -14.31
N ALA A 26 12.85 -3.22 -14.36
CA ALA A 26 12.55 -2.30 -15.45
C ALA A 26 13.50 -1.10 -15.56
N ARG A 27 14.38 -0.88 -14.57
CA ARG A 27 15.48 0.11 -14.66
C ARG A 27 16.68 -0.42 -15.44
N GLY A 28 16.76 -1.74 -15.64
CA GLY A 28 17.82 -2.38 -16.40
C GLY A 28 17.46 -2.60 -17.87
N PRO A 29 18.20 -3.49 -18.56
CA PRO A 29 18.01 -3.77 -19.99
C PRO A 29 16.61 -4.28 -20.35
N SER A 30 15.88 -4.84 -19.37
CA SER A 30 14.53 -5.37 -19.59
C SER A 30 13.50 -4.29 -19.96
N GLY A 31 13.75 -3.03 -19.58
CA GLY A 31 12.81 -1.93 -19.82
C GLY A 31 11.44 -2.12 -19.13
N PHE A 32 10.51 -1.22 -19.44
CA PHE A 32 9.15 -1.27 -18.90
C PHE A 32 8.29 -2.25 -19.70
N ASP A 33 7.95 -3.39 -19.11
CA ASP A 33 7.19 -4.47 -19.76
C ASP A 33 5.86 -4.80 -19.05
N ALA A 34 5.10 -5.74 -19.62
CA ALA A 34 3.81 -6.18 -19.10
C ALA A 34 3.90 -6.76 -17.68
N PHE A 35 5.01 -7.42 -17.33
CA PHE A 35 5.22 -7.92 -15.97
C PHE A 35 5.32 -6.77 -14.97
N THR A 36 6.11 -5.74 -15.29
CA THR A 36 6.27 -4.53 -14.47
C THR A 36 4.94 -3.82 -14.25
N GLU A 37 4.18 -3.65 -15.32
CA GLU A 37 2.83 -3.07 -15.28
C GLU A 37 1.87 -3.88 -14.39
N ARG A 38 1.88 -5.21 -14.53
CA ARG A 38 1.02 -6.10 -13.76
C ARG A 38 1.37 -6.07 -12.28
N MET A 39 2.65 -6.11 -11.92
CA MET A 39 3.09 -6.07 -10.53
C MET A 39 2.72 -4.75 -9.85
N GLY A 40 2.95 -3.61 -10.51
CA GLY A 40 2.50 -2.31 -9.99
C GLY A 40 0.99 -2.26 -9.80
N SER A 41 0.22 -2.76 -10.76
CA SER A 41 -1.25 -2.77 -10.69
C SER A 41 -1.77 -3.67 -9.58
N LEU A 42 -1.17 -4.85 -9.38
CA LEU A 42 -1.52 -5.76 -8.28
C LEU A 42 -1.29 -5.11 -6.92
N PHE A 43 -0.18 -4.39 -6.73
CA PHE A 43 0.07 -3.65 -5.50
C PHE A 43 -0.98 -2.56 -5.26
N ALA A 44 -1.29 -1.74 -6.27
CA ALA A 44 -2.30 -0.69 -6.16
C ALA A 44 -3.70 -1.25 -5.83
N VAL A 45 -4.09 -2.38 -6.43
CA VAL A 45 -5.34 -3.07 -6.11
C VAL A 45 -5.32 -3.63 -4.69
N ALA A 46 -4.25 -4.33 -4.30
CA ALA A 46 -4.13 -4.93 -2.98
C ALA A 46 -4.22 -3.88 -1.86
N ILE A 47 -3.48 -2.77 -1.97
CA ILE A 47 -3.54 -1.71 -0.95
C ILE A 47 -4.92 -1.02 -0.92
N GLY A 48 -5.59 -0.88 -2.08
CA GLY A 48 -6.96 -0.39 -2.16
C GLY A 48 -7.97 -1.29 -1.43
N VAL A 49 -7.86 -2.61 -1.61
CA VAL A 49 -8.71 -3.58 -0.90
C VAL A 49 -8.41 -3.60 0.60
N GLN A 50 -7.12 -3.50 0.99
CA GLN A 50 -6.73 -3.39 2.41
C GLN A 50 -7.34 -2.16 3.07
N LEU A 51 -7.33 -1.01 2.40
CA LEU A 51 -7.96 0.21 2.89
C LEU A 51 -9.47 0.01 3.05
N LEU A 52 -10.15 -0.58 2.07
CA LEU A 52 -11.59 -0.83 2.14
C LEU A 52 -11.95 -1.73 3.33
N ILE A 53 -11.22 -2.84 3.51
CA ILE A 53 -11.39 -3.73 4.67
C ILE A 53 -11.12 -2.96 5.96
N GLY A 54 -10.05 -2.14 6.00
CA GLY A 54 -9.69 -1.31 7.15
C GLY A 54 -10.79 -0.32 7.54
N ILE A 55 -11.39 0.37 6.56
CA ILE A 55 -12.51 1.29 6.77
C ILE A 55 -13.71 0.55 7.34
N VAL A 56 -14.07 -0.61 6.78
CA VAL A 56 -15.18 -1.43 7.29
C VAL A 56 -14.93 -1.84 8.75
N VAL A 57 -13.71 -2.26 9.09
CA VAL A 57 -13.36 -2.61 10.48
C VAL A 57 -13.38 -1.40 11.39
N TRP A 58 -12.83 -0.27 10.95
CA TRP A 58 -12.83 1.00 11.68
C TRP A 58 -14.25 1.46 12.00
N LEU A 59 -15.17 1.29 11.05
CA LEU A 59 -16.58 1.60 11.24
C LEU A 59 -17.25 0.62 12.23
N ILE A 60 -17.12 -0.69 12.01
CA ILE A 60 -17.79 -1.68 12.87
C ILE A 60 -17.33 -1.58 14.33
N GLN A 61 -16.06 -1.21 14.55
CA GLN A 61 -15.49 -1.09 15.89
C GLN A 61 -15.73 0.28 16.55
N GLY A 62 -16.47 1.19 15.91
CA GLY A 62 -16.76 2.52 16.47
C GLY A 62 -15.51 3.37 16.71
N ARG A 63 -14.41 3.11 15.98
CA ARG A 63 -13.12 3.74 16.23
C ARG A 63 -13.07 5.22 15.88
N TRP A 64 -14.14 5.80 15.35
CA TRP A 64 -14.28 7.24 15.15
C TRP A 64 -14.48 8.04 16.44
N GLY A 65 -14.71 7.37 17.59
CA GLY A 65 -14.99 8.01 18.88
C GLY A 65 -13.83 8.81 19.49
N GLY A 66 -12.60 8.55 19.06
CA GLY A 66 -11.41 9.31 19.49
C GLY A 66 -10.70 8.78 20.74
N ASP A 67 -11.12 7.66 21.31
CA ASP A 67 -10.49 7.05 22.50
C ASP A 67 -8.99 6.74 22.30
N ASP A 68 -8.59 6.44 21.06
CA ASP A 68 -7.21 6.24 20.63
C ASP A 68 -6.98 7.08 19.37
N VAL A 69 -6.46 8.30 19.53
CA VAL A 69 -6.24 9.27 18.44
C VAL A 69 -5.51 8.65 17.25
N PHE A 70 -4.55 7.76 17.50
CA PHE A 70 -3.79 7.13 16.44
C PHE A 70 -4.68 6.20 15.61
N ARG A 71 -5.39 5.27 16.25
CA ARG A 71 -6.27 4.32 15.54
C ARG A 71 -7.54 4.98 15.00
N SER A 72 -7.98 6.06 15.63
CA SER A 72 -9.17 6.82 15.23
C SER A 72 -8.93 7.67 13.99
N PHE A 73 -7.79 8.36 13.89
CA PHE A 73 -7.58 9.38 12.87
C PHE A 73 -6.28 9.21 12.08
N ILE A 74 -5.15 8.99 12.77
CA ILE A 74 -3.84 8.98 12.12
C ILE A 74 -3.70 7.76 11.21
N HIS A 75 -4.03 6.56 11.71
CA HIS A 75 -3.97 5.32 10.95
C HIS A 75 -4.82 5.37 9.66
N PRO A 76 -6.14 5.67 9.70
CA PRO A 76 -6.93 5.72 8.47
C PRO A 76 -6.46 6.83 7.51
N ALA A 77 -6.05 8.00 8.02
CA ALA A 77 -5.53 9.08 7.17
C ALA A 77 -4.25 8.64 6.42
N MET A 78 -3.30 8.03 7.12
CA MET A 78 -2.06 7.52 6.53
C MET A 78 -2.31 6.42 5.51
N MET A 79 -3.27 5.51 5.77
CA MET A 79 -3.65 4.47 4.82
C MET A 79 -4.31 5.05 3.55
N ILE A 80 -5.14 6.09 3.68
CA ILE A 80 -5.71 6.81 2.51
C ILE A 80 -4.59 7.43 1.67
N LEU A 81 -3.64 8.11 2.32
CA LEU A 81 -2.49 8.71 1.65
C LEU A 81 -1.64 7.64 0.94
N ALA A 82 -1.34 6.53 1.62
CA ALA A 82 -0.56 5.43 1.07
C ALA A 82 -1.21 4.83 -0.18
N THR A 83 -2.53 4.58 -0.13
CA THR A 83 -3.31 4.06 -1.26
C THR A 83 -3.36 5.05 -2.41
N GLY A 84 -3.55 6.34 -2.11
CA GLY A 84 -3.54 7.42 -3.10
C GLY A 84 -2.20 7.52 -3.84
N VAL A 85 -1.08 7.51 -3.09
CA VAL A 85 0.27 7.53 -3.65
C VAL A 85 0.52 6.31 -4.52
N ALA A 86 0.20 5.10 -4.05
CA ALA A 86 0.37 3.87 -4.83
C ALA A 86 -0.44 3.90 -6.13
N SER A 87 -1.72 4.25 -6.06
CA SER A 87 -2.64 4.22 -7.20
C SER A 87 -2.27 5.27 -8.24
N ALA A 88 -2.03 6.51 -7.82
CA ALA A 88 -1.62 7.59 -8.70
C ALA A 88 -0.22 7.34 -9.28
N GLY A 89 0.70 6.84 -8.47
CA GLY A 89 2.06 6.51 -8.85
C GLY A 89 2.13 5.43 -9.92
N VAL A 90 1.45 4.31 -9.70
CA VAL A 90 1.33 3.21 -10.67
C VAL A 90 0.65 3.69 -11.95
N ALA A 91 -0.45 4.45 -11.86
CA ALA A 91 -1.14 4.96 -13.04
C ALA A 91 -0.28 5.94 -13.87
N ARG A 92 0.53 6.78 -13.21
CA ARG A 92 1.48 7.68 -13.89
C ARG A 92 2.65 6.91 -14.48
N ALA A 93 3.21 5.96 -13.73
CA ALA A 93 4.33 5.12 -14.17
C ALA A 93 3.94 4.30 -15.41
N ARG A 94 2.72 3.76 -15.46
CA ARG A 94 2.19 3.05 -16.63
C ARG A 94 2.05 3.96 -17.85
N ARG A 95 1.42 5.13 -17.70
CA ARG A 95 1.21 6.07 -18.80
C ARG A 95 2.51 6.62 -19.39
N GLY A 96 3.51 6.87 -18.56
CA GLY A 96 4.82 7.38 -19.00
C GLY A 96 5.88 6.30 -19.23
N GLN A 97 5.57 5.03 -18.96
CA GLN A 97 6.56 3.93 -18.90
C GLN A 97 7.78 4.26 -18.01
N GLN A 98 7.57 5.03 -16.93
CA GLN A 98 8.62 5.54 -16.05
C GLN A 98 8.83 4.62 -14.84
N ALA A 99 9.75 3.67 -14.96
CA ALA A 99 10.05 2.71 -13.89
C ALA A 99 10.51 3.37 -12.59
N MET A 100 11.32 4.44 -12.67
CA MET A 100 11.83 5.14 -11.49
C MET A 100 10.73 5.86 -10.71
N LEU A 101 9.74 6.44 -11.40
CA LEU A 101 8.56 7.02 -10.77
C LEU A 101 7.75 5.93 -10.06
N GLY A 102 7.50 4.81 -10.73
CA GLY A 102 6.80 3.65 -10.16
C GLY A 102 7.48 3.17 -8.88
N LEU A 103 8.79 2.91 -8.95
CA LEU A 103 9.60 2.47 -7.82
C LEU A 103 9.52 3.45 -6.64
N GLY A 104 9.73 4.74 -6.90
CA GLY A 104 9.68 5.78 -5.87
C GLY A 104 8.31 5.83 -5.18
N THR A 105 7.23 5.76 -5.94
CA THR A 105 5.87 5.81 -5.37
C THR A 105 5.51 4.56 -4.58
N VAL A 106 5.97 3.37 -4.99
CA VAL A 106 5.82 2.13 -4.20
C VAL A 106 6.57 2.25 -2.87
N ILE A 107 7.82 2.74 -2.89
CA ILE A 107 8.62 2.94 -1.66
C ILE A 107 7.95 3.94 -0.72
N VAL A 108 7.52 5.10 -1.22
CA VAL A 108 6.84 6.11 -0.41
C VAL A 108 5.54 5.55 0.18
N SER A 109 4.75 4.84 -0.62
CA SER A 109 3.53 4.18 -0.14
C SER A 109 3.83 3.16 0.97
N LEU A 110 4.88 2.34 0.81
CA LEU A 110 5.30 1.38 1.85
C LEU A 110 5.74 2.07 3.14
N VAL A 111 6.51 3.16 3.06
CA VAL A 111 6.90 3.95 4.23
C VAL A 111 5.67 4.48 4.96
N LEU A 112 4.67 4.99 4.24
CA LEU A 112 3.41 5.45 4.83
C LEU A 112 2.64 4.30 5.50
N VAL A 113 2.59 3.11 4.88
CA VAL A 113 1.96 1.92 5.48
C VAL A 113 2.67 1.51 6.77
N VAL A 114 4.00 1.47 6.79
CA VAL A 114 4.78 1.11 7.99
C VAL A 114 4.58 2.14 9.09
N ALA A 115 4.61 3.43 8.76
CA ALA A 115 4.34 4.52 9.71
C ALA A 115 2.90 4.52 10.24
N ALA A 116 1.95 3.90 9.53
CA ALA A 116 0.59 3.72 9.99
C ALA A 116 0.42 2.55 10.99
N ILE A 117 1.46 1.75 11.26
CA ILE A 117 1.39 0.66 12.24
C ILE A 117 1.70 1.24 13.63
N PRO A 118 0.79 1.09 14.62
CA PRO A 118 1.05 1.60 15.96
C PRO A 118 2.21 0.86 16.61
N SER A 119 2.99 1.56 17.45
CA SER A 119 4.22 1.04 18.05
C SER A 119 3.99 -0.22 18.91
N ASP A 120 2.81 -0.35 19.52
CA ASP A 120 2.40 -1.50 20.33
C ASP A 120 2.08 -2.76 19.50
N ALA A 121 2.00 -2.64 18.17
CA ALA A 121 1.78 -3.78 17.27
C ALA A 121 3.08 -4.44 16.78
N TRP A 122 4.25 -3.92 17.17
CA TRP A 122 5.54 -4.54 16.90
C TRP A 122 5.91 -5.45 18.09
N PRO A 123 6.25 -6.73 17.87
CA PRO A 123 6.91 -7.53 18.89
C PRO A 123 8.31 -6.93 19.10
N LEU A 124 8.49 -6.22 20.22
CA LEU A 124 9.81 -5.87 20.75
C LEU A 124 10.43 -7.10 21.43
#